data_AF-A0A136LWZ6-F1
#
_entry.id   AF-A0A136LWZ6-F1
#
_cell.length_a   1.000
_cell.length_b   1.000
_cell.length_c   1.000
_cell.angle_alpha   90.00
_cell.angle_beta   90.00
_cell.angle_gamma   90.00
#
_symmetry.space_group_name_H-M   'P 1'
#
loop_
_entity.id
_entity.type
_entity.pdbx_description
1 polymer ?
#
loop_
_entity_poly.entity_id
_entity_poly.type
_entity_poly.pdbx_seq_one_letter_code
_entity_poly.pdbx_strand_id
1 'polypeptide(L)'
;MLPGSAHPRLWTLSWMIFFLEYNALKDLMYRKSIAIYERMLMRPDVKILLLTRRNLLMSAISGQIAEQTGIWQTWDKKDDDGQNKLEALSIPRLERTVKYLSEMVDHYSAFLQKYRPDDHLHLVYEYFYTEDRELNYKNVTDVCSFLSVSLPPSEFIDRYMQPENARLGSSDLLKQIPNYQDIMDYFSKHTHE
;
A
#
# COMPACT_ATOMS: atom_id res chain seq x y z
N MET A 1 -11.89 8.81 18.63
CA MET A 1 -11.48 7.46 19.08
C MET A 1 -11.27 6.62 17.84
N LEU A 2 -10.03 6.21 17.57
CA LEU A 2 -9.75 5.25 16.49
C LEU A 2 -9.96 3.83 17.04
N PRO A 3 -10.66 2.94 16.32
CA PRO A 3 -10.89 1.58 16.76
C PRO A 3 -9.61 0.74 16.59
N GLY A 4 -9.31 -0.06 17.60
CA GLY A 4 -8.53 -1.30 17.48
C GLY A 4 -7.04 -1.15 17.15
N SER A 5 -6.20 -1.23 18.18
CA SER A 5 -4.77 -1.50 18.02
C SER A 5 -4.54 -2.92 17.44
N ALA A 6 -4.35 -3.00 16.13
CA ALA A 6 -3.92 -4.24 15.47
C ALA A 6 -2.41 -4.45 15.68
N HIS A 7 -2.05 -5.66 16.13
CA HIS A 7 -0.67 -6.15 16.31
C HIS A 7 0.20 -5.98 15.04
N PRO A 8 1.52 -5.75 15.16
CA PRO A 8 2.42 -5.60 14.03
C PRO A 8 2.77 -6.98 13.44
N ARG A 9 1.93 -7.52 12.56
CA ARG A 9 2.28 -8.70 11.76
C ARG A 9 2.70 -8.27 10.36
N LEU A 10 4.01 -8.39 10.17
CA LEU A 10 4.84 -8.29 8.98
C LEU A 10 4.10 -8.19 7.65
N TRP A 11 4.17 -6.99 7.10
CA TRP A 11 3.60 -6.59 5.83
C TRP A 11 4.73 -6.41 4.83
N THR A 12 5.28 -7.45 4.18
CA THR A 12 6.13 -7.26 2.97
C THR A 12 6.84 -8.54 2.57
N LEU A 13 6.42 -9.16 1.47
CA LEU A 13 7.34 -9.99 0.69
C LEU A 13 8.14 -9.13 -0.30
N SER A 14 7.50 -8.16 -0.97
CA SER A 14 8.16 -7.37 -2.02
C SER A 14 9.25 -6.42 -1.53
N TRP A 15 9.27 -6.05 -0.23
CA TRP A 15 10.34 -5.24 0.36
C TRP A 15 11.13 -6.02 1.43
N MET A 16 10.94 -7.34 1.52
CA MET A 16 11.53 -8.15 2.59
C MET A 16 13.06 -8.10 2.59
N ILE A 17 13.69 -7.95 1.43
CA ILE A 17 15.14 -7.83 1.33
C ILE A 17 15.67 -6.60 2.10
N PHE A 18 14.93 -5.50 2.09
CA PHE A 18 15.33 -4.31 2.86
C PHE A 18 15.25 -4.55 4.36
N PHE A 19 14.27 -5.31 4.84
CA PHE A 19 14.12 -5.58 6.28
C PHE A 19 15.04 -6.69 6.80
N LEU A 20 15.49 -7.60 5.92
CA LEU A 20 16.39 -8.68 6.30
C LEU A 20 17.85 -8.24 6.33
N GLU A 21 18.25 -7.36 5.40
CA GLU A 21 19.66 -6.99 5.22
C GLU A 21 19.96 -5.56 5.67
N TYR A 22 18.94 -4.70 5.85
CA TYR A 22 19.13 -3.28 6.15
C TYR A 22 18.27 -2.81 7.34
N ASN A 23 18.70 -1.72 7.96
CA ASN A 23 17.93 -1.06 9.02
C ASN A 23 16.79 -0.23 8.40
N ALA A 24 15.67 -0.89 8.11
CA ALA A 24 14.51 -0.29 7.48
C ALA A 24 13.33 -0.19 8.46
N LEU A 25 12.52 0.87 8.30
CA LEU A 25 11.22 1.04 8.96
C LEU A 25 10.13 1.20 7.90
N LYS A 26 9.07 0.42 8.00
CA LYS A 26 7.82 0.63 7.26
C LYS A 26 6.77 1.16 8.20
N ASP A 27 6.09 2.22 7.79
CA ASP A 27 4.95 2.75 8.52
C ASP A 27 3.83 3.16 7.55
N LEU A 28 2.61 3.25 8.07
CA LEU A 28 1.44 3.71 7.34
C LEU A 28 1.08 5.09 7.85
N MET A 29 1.13 6.06 6.95
CA MET A 29 1.01 7.49 7.26
C MET A 29 -0.25 7.89 8.04
N TYR A 30 -1.31 7.07 8.00
CA TYR A 30 -2.56 7.30 8.69
C TYR A 30 -2.62 6.82 10.15
N ARG A 31 -1.59 6.11 10.65
CA ARG A 31 -1.62 5.51 12.00
C ARG A 31 -1.17 6.46 13.11
N LYS A 32 -0.55 7.58 12.76
CA LYS A 32 0.02 8.56 13.71
C LYS A 32 -0.54 9.94 13.44
N SER A 33 -0.46 10.83 14.43
CA SER A 33 -0.75 12.24 14.18
C SER A 33 0.26 12.82 13.20
N ILE A 34 -0.18 13.80 12.40
CA ILE A 34 0.66 14.49 11.40
C ILE A 34 1.98 14.96 12.04
N ALA A 35 1.91 15.62 13.20
CA ALA A 35 3.08 16.14 13.90
C ALA A 35 4.11 15.05 14.28
N ILE A 36 3.67 13.83 14.64
CA ILE A 36 4.59 12.73 14.94
C ILE A 36 5.23 12.22 13.64
N TYR A 37 4.43 12.07 12.59
CA TYR A 37 4.92 11.54 11.31
C TYR A 37 5.91 12.50 10.64
N GLU A 38 5.62 13.81 10.62
CA GLU A 38 6.54 14.83 10.10
C GLU A 38 7.89 14.82 10.84
N ARG A 39 7.90 14.66 12.17
CA ARG A 39 9.14 14.52 12.93
C ARG A 39 9.94 13.29 12.53
N MET A 40 9.27 12.19 12.21
CA MET A 40 9.94 10.98 11.69
C MET A 40 10.52 11.24 10.30
N LEU A 41 9.79 11.93 9.42
CA LEU A 41 10.27 12.27 8.07
C LEU A 41 11.45 13.25 8.10
N MET A 42 11.56 14.11 9.11
CA MET A 42 12.67 15.07 9.25
C MET A 42 13.98 14.45 9.76
N ARG A 43 14.02 13.16 10.04
CA ARG A 43 15.25 12.48 10.50
C ARG A 43 16.34 12.53 9.42
N PRO A 44 17.50 13.16 9.65
CA PRO A 44 18.54 13.30 8.63
C PRO A 44 19.29 12.00 8.36
N ASP A 45 19.17 11.01 9.24
CA ASP A 45 19.87 9.73 9.18
C ASP A 45 19.12 8.65 8.37
N VAL A 46 17.99 9.01 7.73
CA VAL A 46 17.18 8.08 6.94
C VAL A 46 16.93 8.61 5.55
N LYS A 47 16.98 7.75 4.54
CA LYS A 47 16.41 8.01 3.21
C LYS A 47 14.93 7.62 3.20
N ILE A 48 14.10 8.33 2.44
CA ILE A 48 12.65 8.14 2.48
C ILE A 48 12.14 7.61 1.15
N LEU A 49 11.44 6.48 1.20
CA LEU A 49 10.63 5.99 0.09
C LEU A 49 9.16 6.30 0.39
N LEU A 50 8.58 7.26 -0.34
CA LEU A 50 7.15 7.58 -0.23
C LEU A 50 6.38 6.69 -1.21
N LEU A 51 5.84 5.57 -0.74
CA LEU A 51 5.00 4.70 -1.57
C LEU A 51 3.54 5.13 -1.56
N THR A 52 3.00 5.44 -2.73
CA THR A 52 1.60 5.86 -2.93
C THR A 52 0.87 4.90 -3.85
N ARG A 53 -0.46 4.93 -3.85
CA ARG A 53 -1.32 4.16 -4.77
C ARG A 53 -2.18 5.14 -5.56
N ARG A 54 -2.32 4.94 -6.87
CA ARG A 54 -3.25 5.75 -7.68
C ARG A 54 -4.69 5.39 -7.40
N ASN A 55 -4.97 4.10 -7.23
CA ASN A 55 -6.34 3.65 -6.97
C ASN A 55 -6.66 3.66 -5.46
N LEU A 56 -7.02 4.84 -4.96
CA LEU A 56 -7.37 5.04 -3.55
C LEU A 56 -8.64 4.30 -3.15
N LEU A 57 -9.64 4.20 -4.04
CA LEU A 57 -10.85 3.42 -3.79
C LEU A 57 -10.51 1.95 -3.54
N MET A 58 -9.71 1.35 -4.41
CA MET A 58 -9.28 -0.04 -4.24
C MET A 58 -8.45 -0.24 -2.97
N SER A 59 -7.69 0.77 -2.57
CA SER A 59 -6.97 0.76 -1.29
C SER A 59 -7.91 0.79 -0.10
N ALA A 60 -8.96 1.62 -0.14
CA ALA A 60 -9.99 1.70 0.90
C ALA A 60 -10.81 0.40 0.99
N ILE A 61 -11.21 -0.18 -0.14
CA ILE A 61 -11.91 -1.47 -0.21
C ILE A 61 -11.05 -2.58 0.38
N SER A 62 -9.79 -2.69 -0.06
CA SER A 62 -8.85 -3.69 0.45
C SER A 62 -8.64 -3.57 1.96
N GLY A 63 -8.54 -2.34 2.47
CA GLY A 63 -8.44 -2.08 3.91
C GLY A 63 -9.66 -2.58 4.69
N GLN A 64 -10.88 -2.29 4.23
CA GLN A 64 -12.09 -2.75 4.91
C GLN A 64 -12.29 -4.27 4.83
N ILE A 65 -11.97 -4.91 3.71
CA ILE A 65 -11.99 -6.38 3.59
C ILE A 65 -11.02 -7.01 4.60
N ALA A 66 -9.82 -6.47 4.69
CA ALA A 66 -8.81 -7.00 5.60
C ALA A 66 -9.18 -6.78 7.08
N GLU A 67 -9.88 -5.68 7.41
CA GLU A 67 -10.47 -5.48 8.74
C GLU A 67 -11.56 -6.51 9.06
N GLN A 68 -12.43 -6.83 8.09
CA GLN A 68 -13.50 -7.84 8.26
C GLN A 68 -12.92 -9.24 8.44
N THR A 69 -11.96 -9.60 7.60
CA THR A 69 -11.43 -10.97 7.51
C THR A 69 -10.27 -11.23 8.47
N GLY A 70 -9.59 -10.18 8.93
CA GLY A 70 -8.30 -10.28 9.63
C GLY A 70 -7.14 -10.69 8.71
N ILE A 71 -7.39 -10.88 7.41
CA ILE A 71 -6.41 -11.35 6.42
C ILE A 71 -5.83 -10.14 5.69
N TRP A 72 -4.54 -9.86 5.93
CA TRP A 72 -3.85 -8.71 5.36
C TRP A 72 -2.86 -9.10 4.27
N GLN A 73 -2.45 -10.37 4.22
CA GLN A 73 -1.56 -10.96 3.21
C GLN A 73 -2.01 -12.36 2.75
N THR A 74 -1.54 -12.84 1.59
CA THR A 74 -1.93 -14.14 1.01
C THR A 74 -1.55 -15.32 1.90
N TRP A 75 -0.46 -15.20 2.65
CA TRP A 75 0.01 -16.19 3.62
C TRP A 75 -0.69 -16.12 5.00
N ASP A 76 -1.51 -15.09 5.24
CA ASP A 76 -2.36 -15.05 6.45
C ASP A 76 -3.57 -15.98 6.33
N LYS A 77 -3.87 -16.44 5.10
CA LYS A 77 -4.93 -17.41 4.84
C LYS A 77 -4.58 -18.74 5.49
N LYS A 78 -5.44 -19.23 6.38
CA LYS A 78 -5.40 -20.62 6.86
C LYS A 78 -6.17 -21.51 5.88
N ASP A 79 -5.75 -22.77 5.78
CA ASP A 79 -6.36 -23.78 4.91
C ASP A 79 -7.87 -24.01 5.18
N ASP A 80 -8.33 -23.63 6.38
CA ASP A 80 -9.71 -23.79 6.87
C ASP A 80 -10.40 -22.45 7.16
N ASP A 81 -9.89 -21.33 6.64
CA ASP A 81 -10.61 -20.04 6.69
C ASP A 81 -11.75 -20.09 5.66
N GLY A 82 -12.74 -20.94 5.95
CA GLY A 82 -13.93 -21.16 5.16
C GLY A 82 -14.46 -19.84 4.67
N GLN A 83 -14.49 -19.67 3.34
CA GLN A 83 -14.94 -18.51 2.58
C GLN A 83 -15.80 -17.55 3.42
N ASN A 84 -15.13 -16.66 4.17
CA ASN A 84 -15.86 -15.72 5.01
C ASN A 84 -16.66 -14.85 4.04
N LYS A 85 -17.98 -15.03 4.04
CA LYS A 85 -18.88 -14.25 3.20
C LYS A 85 -18.62 -12.79 3.54
N LEU A 86 -18.07 -12.05 2.58
CA LEU A 86 -17.80 -10.63 2.76
C LEU A 86 -19.10 -9.91 3.08
N GLU A 87 -19.05 -8.99 4.01
CA GLU A 87 -20.18 -8.12 4.31
C GLU A 87 -20.18 -6.92 3.37
N ALA A 88 -21.35 -6.32 3.19
CA ALA A 88 -21.46 -5.08 2.43
C ALA A 88 -20.57 -3.99 3.04
N LEU A 89 -19.86 -3.24 2.20
CA LEU A 89 -19.00 -2.15 2.65
C LEU A 89 -19.80 -0.85 2.76
N SER A 90 -19.51 -0.04 3.78
CA SER A 90 -20.15 1.26 3.95
C SER A 90 -19.58 2.27 2.95
N ILE A 91 -20.40 2.71 1.97
CA ILE A 91 -20.04 3.75 1.00
C ILE A 91 -19.59 5.05 1.69
N PRO A 92 -20.33 5.62 2.68
CA PRO A 92 -19.88 6.81 3.39
C PRO A 92 -18.54 6.62 4.12
N ARG A 93 -18.24 5.40 4.57
CA ARG A 93 -16.93 5.08 5.17
C ARG A 93 -15.84 5.05 4.11
N LEU A 94 -16.09 4.41 2.96
CA LEU A 94 -15.15 4.39 1.84
C LEU A 94 -14.82 5.81 1.36
N GLU A 95 -15.83 6.65 1.19
CA GLU A 95 -15.66 8.05 0.77
C GLU A 95 -14.75 8.82 1.72
N ARG A 96 -15.04 8.78 3.03
CA ARG A 96 -14.19 9.41 4.05
C ARG A 96 -12.76 8.87 4.02
N THR A 97 -12.59 7.57 3.86
CA THR A 97 -11.26 6.95 3.77
C THR A 97 -10.51 7.41 2.52
N VAL A 98 -11.15 7.42 1.36
CA VAL A 98 -10.54 7.87 0.09
C VAL A 98 -10.09 9.32 0.20
N LYS A 99 -10.98 10.20 0.66
CA LYS A 99 -10.66 11.63 0.87
C LYS A 99 -9.48 11.80 1.81
N TYR A 100 -9.52 11.14 2.97
CA TYR A 100 -8.45 11.23 3.95
C TYR A 100 -7.11 10.68 3.42
N LEU A 101 -7.12 9.57 2.68
CA LEU A 101 -5.90 9.05 2.06
C LEU A 101 -5.34 10.02 1.02
N SER A 102 -6.19 10.66 0.22
CA SER A 102 -5.76 11.68 -0.74
C SER A 102 -5.09 12.86 -0.04
N GLU A 103 -5.75 13.41 0.98
CA GLU A 103 -5.22 14.52 1.78
C GLU A 103 -3.86 14.17 2.42
N MET A 104 -3.68 12.94 2.90
CA MET A 104 -2.40 12.49 3.46
C MET A 104 -1.31 12.36 2.39
N VAL A 105 -1.63 11.81 1.21
CA VAL A 105 -0.67 11.72 0.11
C VAL A 105 -0.22 13.11 -0.32
N ASP A 106 -1.16 14.03 -0.53
CA ASP A 106 -0.86 15.41 -0.94
C ASP A 106 -0.02 16.13 0.12
N HIS A 107 -0.42 16.02 1.39
CA HIS A 107 0.28 16.63 2.51
C HIS A 107 1.73 16.15 2.61
N TYR A 108 1.97 14.84 2.66
CA TYR A 108 3.33 14.31 2.84
C TYR A 108 4.19 14.43 1.58
N SER A 109 3.60 14.38 0.40
CA SER A 109 4.31 14.69 -0.85
C SER A 109 4.82 16.13 -0.85
N ALA A 110 3.93 17.10 -0.57
CA ALA A 110 4.31 18.51 -0.48
C ALA A 110 5.33 18.77 0.63
N PHE A 111 5.17 18.11 1.78
CA PHE A 111 6.10 18.21 2.90
C PHE A 111 7.51 17.74 2.52
N LEU A 112 7.64 16.55 1.91
CA LEU A 112 8.93 16.01 1.51
C LEU A 112 9.57 16.80 0.37
N GLN A 113 8.78 17.25 -0.60
CA GLN A 113 9.28 18.13 -1.67
C GLN A 113 9.85 19.44 -1.11
N LYS A 114 9.23 19.99 -0.06
CA LYS A 114 9.67 21.23 0.58
C LYS A 114 10.92 21.05 1.44
N TYR A 115 10.95 20.01 2.28
CA TYR A 115 11.95 19.89 3.33
C TYR A 115 13.05 18.86 3.04
N ARG A 116 12.82 17.93 2.12
CA ARG A 116 13.73 16.82 1.79
C ARG A 116 13.78 16.50 0.30
N PRO A 117 13.91 17.49 -0.62
CA PRO A 117 13.80 17.27 -2.06
C PRO A 117 14.79 16.23 -2.59
N ASP A 118 15.99 16.13 -2.02
CA ASP A 118 17.06 15.24 -2.50
C ASP A 118 17.14 13.90 -1.74
N ASP A 119 16.42 13.78 -0.63
CA ASP A 119 16.51 12.66 0.32
C ASP A 119 15.24 11.78 0.34
N HIS A 120 14.35 11.98 -0.64
CA HIS A 120 13.17 11.15 -0.80
C HIS A 120 12.99 10.71 -2.24
N LEU A 121 12.37 9.55 -2.40
CA LEU A 121 11.94 9.02 -3.68
C LEU A 121 10.43 8.73 -3.61
N HIS A 122 9.66 9.39 -4.46
CA HIS A 122 8.23 9.14 -4.60
C HIS A 122 8.01 7.94 -5.52
N LEU A 123 7.35 6.92 -4.97
CA LEU A 123 7.04 5.67 -5.64
C LEU A 123 5.53 5.51 -5.82
N VAL A 124 5.15 4.88 -6.93
CA VAL A 124 3.77 4.52 -7.22
C VAL A 124 3.66 3.01 -7.27
N TYR A 125 2.87 2.44 -6.35
CA TYR A 125 2.69 1.01 -6.17
C TYR A 125 2.40 0.28 -7.48
N GLU A 126 1.50 0.81 -8.30
CA GLU A 126 1.07 0.17 -9.54
C GLU A 126 2.19 0.02 -10.58
N TYR A 127 3.30 0.76 -10.46
CA TYR A 127 4.47 0.59 -11.33
C TYR A 127 5.38 -0.58 -10.93
N PHE A 128 5.27 -1.09 -9.70
CA PHE A 128 6.07 -2.24 -9.23
C PHE A 128 5.38 -3.58 -9.45
N TYR A 129 4.09 -3.56 -9.81
CA TYR A 129 3.29 -4.77 -9.95
C TYR A 129 2.57 -4.75 -11.29
N THR A 130 3.36 -4.80 -12.37
CA THR A 130 2.88 -4.90 -13.75
C THR A 130 3.23 -6.26 -14.36
N GLU A 131 2.53 -6.63 -15.43
CA GLU A 131 2.91 -7.77 -16.27
C GLU A 131 4.20 -7.49 -17.07
N ASP A 132 4.53 -6.21 -17.26
CA ASP A 132 5.80 -5.77 -17.83
C ASP A 132 6.95 -5.98 -16.83
N ARG A 133 7.78 -6.99 -17.11
CA ARG A 133 8.93 -7.33 -16.28
C ARG A 133 9.99 -6.23 -16.34
N GLU A 134 10.33 -5.75 -17.52
CA GLU A 134 11.37 -4.73 -17.71
C GLU A 134 11.06 -3.47 -16.88
N LEU A 135 9.79 -3.06 -16.89
CA LEU A 135 9.34 -1.95 -16.05
C LEU A 135 9.51 -2.24 -14.55
N ASN A 136 9.13 -3.42 -14.07
CA ASN A 136 9.33 -3.81 -12.67
C ASN A 136 10.82 -3.78 -12.29
N TYR A 137 11.69 -4.38 -13.12
CA TYR A 137 13.14 -4.39 -12.89
C TYR A 137 13.72 -2.98 -12.85
N LYS A 138 13.32 -2.11 -13.79
CA LYS A 138 13.74 -0.72 -13.81
C LYS A 138 13.36 -0.02 -12.50
N ASN A 139 12.11 -0.16 -12.05
CA ASN A 139 11.64 0.49 -10.82
C ASN A 139 12.37 -0.03 -9.57
N VAL A 140 12.67 -1.32 -9.49
CA VAL A 140 13.50 -1.88 -8.40
C VAL A 140 14.93 -1.35 -8.47
N THR A 141 15.51 -1.24 -9.67
CA THR A 141 16.85 -0.69 -9.89
C THR A 141 16.97 0.76 -9.47
N ASP A 142 15.97 1.58 -9.81
CA ASP A 142 15.91 3.00 -9.41
C ASP A 142 15.89 3.13 -7.88
N VAL A 143 15.11 2.29 -7.20
CA VAL A 143 15.04 2.23 -5.73
C VAL A 143 16.38 1.80 -5.12
N CYS A 144 16.98 0.72 -5.62
CA CYS A 144 18.27 0.23 -5.12
C CYS A 144 19.38 1.27 -5.32
N SER A 145 19.38 1.97 -6.46
CA SER A 145 20.32 3.05 -6.76
C SER A 145 20.14 4.23 -5.80
N PHE A 146 18.90 4.66 -5.59
CA PHE A 146 18.57 5.72 -4.63
C PHE A 146 19.02 5.37 -3.21
N LEU A 147 18.78 4.12 -2.78
CA LEU A 147 19.21 3.64 -1.46
C LEU A 147 20.70 3.32 -1.37
N SER A 148 21.39 3.22 -2.50
CA SER A 148 22.80 2.80 -2.59
C SER A 148 23.02 1.38 -2.07
N VAL A 149 22.13 0.45 -2.44
CA VAL A 149 22.20 -0.97 -2.10
C VAL A 149 22.33 -1.84 -3.35
N SER A 150 22.73 -3.10 -3.16
CA SER A 150 22.77 -4.08 -4.26
C SER A 150 21.37 -4.41 -4.77
N LEU A 151 21.27 -4.63 -6.08
CA LEU A 151 20.05 -5.16 -6.70
C LEU A 151 19.85 -6.63 -6.26
N PRO A 152 18.62 -7.06 -5.91
CA PRO A 152 18.34 -8.47 -5.69
C PRO A 152 18.52 -9.30 -6.98
N PRO A 153 18.69 -10.63 -6.86
CA PRO A 153 18.64 -11.53 -8.00
C PRO A 153 17.34 -11.37 -8.81
N SER A 154 17.45 -11.58 -10.13
CA SER A 154 16.35 -11.50 -11.07
C SER A 154 15.14 -12.33 -10.67
N GLU A 155 15.39 -13.57 -10.26
CA GLU A 155 14.36 -14.53 -9.90
C GLU A 155 13.54 -14.06 -8.69
N PHE A 156 14.15 -13.27 -7.80
CA PHE A 156 13.46 -12.65 -6.68
C PHE A 156 12.49 -11.57 -7.15
N ILE A 157 12.93 -10.69 -8.05
CA ILE A 157 12.09 -9.63 -8.64
C ILE A 157 10.92 -10.27 -9.37
N ASP A 158 11.19 -11.26 -10.23
CA ASP A 158 10.15 -11.99 -10.97
C ASP A 158 9.17 -12.73 -10.06
N ARG A 159 9.62 -13.23 -8.90
CA ARG A 159 8.72 -13.90 -7.96
C ARG A 159 7.77 -12.92 -7.26
N TYR A 160 8.29 -11.77 -6.82
CA TYR A 160 7.57 -10.90 -5.88
C TYR A 160 6.98 -9.61 -6.47
N MET A 161 7.31 -9.28 -7.72
CA MET A 161 6.77 -8.12 -8.43
C MET A 161 5.68 -8.50 -9.45
N GLN A 162 5.32 -9.77 -9.56
CA GLN A 162 4.22 -10.19 -10.43
C GLN A 162 2.86 -9.97 -9.74
N PRO A 163 1.86 -9.41 -10.44
CA PRO A 163 0.54 -9.11 -9.86
C PRO A 163 -0.13 -10.32 -9.21
N GLU A 164 -0.02 -11.49 -9.85
CA GLU A 164 -0.57 -12.78 -9.41
C GLU A 164 -0.03 -13.24 -8.05
N ASN A 165 1.22 -12.92 -7.74
CA ASN A 165 1.89 -13.33 -6.51
C ASN A 165 1.76 -12.27 -5.40
N ALA A 166 1.52 -11.02 -5.76
CA ALA A 166 1.55 -9.88 -4.83
C ALA A 166 0.17 -9.43 -4.33
N ARG A 167 -0.92 -9.73 -5.05
CA ARG A 167 -2.26 -9.21 -4.71
C ARG A 167 -3.11 -10.23 -3.97
N LEU A 168 -3.50 -9.88 -2.75
CA LEU A 168 -4.67 -10.47 -2.10
C LEU A 168 -5.94 -9.98 -2.81
N GLY A 169 -6.48 -10.83 -3.66
CA GLY A 169 -7.71 -10.53 -4.38
C GLY A 169 -7.44 -10.49 -5.86
N SER A 170 -7.65 -11.64 -6.50
CA SER A 170 -8.11 -11.62 -7.88
C SER A 170 -9.36 -10.73 -7.95
N SER A 171 -9.61 -10.15 -9.12
CA SER A 171 -10.85 -9.42 -9.40
C SER A 171 -12.11 -10.18 -8.95
N ASP A 172 -12.03 -11.51 -8.86
CA ASP A 172 -13.10 -12.39 -8.43
C ASP A 172 -13.41 -12.35 -6.92
N LEU A 173 -12.44 -12.05 -6.04
CA LEU A 173 -12.73 -11.87 -4.60
C LEU A 173 -13.53 -10.59 -4.36
N LEU A 174 -13.19 -9.52 -5.08
CA LEU A 174 -13.84 -8.21 -4.94
C LEU A 174 -15.31 -8.26 -5.37
N LYS A 175 -15.62 -9.07 -6.39
CA LYS A 175 -16.99 -9.31 -6.84
C LYS A 175 -17.86 -10.05 -5.81
N GLN A 176 -17.26 -10.63 -4.77
CA GLN A 176 -18.02 -11.29 -3.69
C GLN A 176 -18.54 -10.31 -2.64
N ILE A 177 -18.14 -9.03 -2.71
CA ILE A 177 -18.69 -7.99 -1.83
C ILE A 177 -20.15 -7.74 -2.24
N PRO A 178 -21.14 -7.92 -1.33
CA PRO A 178 -22.56 -7.89 -1.69
C PRO A 178 -23.02 -6.64 -2.45
N ASN A 179 -22.43 -5.48 -2.13
CA ASN A 179 -22.75 -4.19 -2.75
C ASN A 179 -21.62 -3.65 -3.64
N TYR A 180 -20.79 -4.52 -4.23
CA TYR A 180 -19.67 -4.10 -5.08
C TYR A 180 -20.10 -3.16 -6.22
N GLN A 181 -21.18 -3.51 -6.94
CA GLN A 181 -21.64 -2.69 -8.07
C GLN A 181 -22.12 -1.31 -7.60
N ASP A 182 -22.85 -1.23 -6.48
CA ASP A 182 -23.31 0.04 -5.92
C ASP A 182 -22.13 0.95 -5.56
N ILE A 183 -21.03 0.39 -5.04
CA ILE A 183 -19.80 1.12 -4.74
C ILE A 183 -19.19 1.68 -6.05
N MET A 184 -19.04 0.84 -7.08
CA MET A 184 -18.45 1.27 -8.35
C MET A 184 -19.31 2.34 -9.06
N ASP A 185 -20.63 2.20 -9.01
CA ASP A 185 -21.58 3.15 -9.58
C ASP A 185 -21.58 4.48 -8.83
N TYR A 186 -21.46 4.44 -7.49
CA TYR A 186 -21.33 5.64 -6.68
C TYR A 186 -20.04 6.40 -7.01
N PHE A 187 -18.88 5.74 -6.96
CA PHE A 187 -17.61 6.42 -7.18
C PHE A 187 -17.42 6.89 -8.62
N SER A 188 -17.87 6.15 -9.64
CA SER A 188 -17.77 6.59 -11.04
C SER A 188 -18.52 7.91 -11.33
N LYS A 189 -19.57 8.21 -10.57
CA LYS A 189 -20.35 9.46 -10.70
C LYS A 189 -19.74 10.64 -9.92
N HIS A 190 -18.87 10.38 -8.95
CA HIS A 190 -18.40 11.40 -7.99
C HIS A 190 -16.87 11.62 -8.02
N THR A 191 -16.08 10.86 -8.80
CA THR A 191 -14.62 11.06 -8.95
C THR A 191 -14.21 12.10 -10.01
N HIS A 192 -15.11 13.02 -10.41
CA HIS A 192 -14.82 14.06 -11.42
C HIS A 192 -14.77 15.49 -10.86
N GLU A 193 -14.74 15.67 -9.54
CA GLU A 193 -14.46 16.95 -8.87
C GLU A 193 -13.08 16.93 -8.22
#